data_AF-A0A6A3RC36-F1
#
_entry.id   AF-A0A6A3RC36-F1
#
_cell.length_a   1.000
_cell.length_b   1.000
_cell.length_c   1.000
_cell.angle_alpha   90.00
_cell.angle_beta   90.00
_cell.angle_gamma   90.00
#
_symmetry.space_group_name_H-M   'P 1'
#
loop_
_entity.id
_entity.type
_entity.pdbx_description
1 polymer ?
#
loop_
_entity_poly.entity_id
_entity_poly.type
_entity_poly.pdbx_seq_one_letter_code
_entity_poly.pdbx_strand_id
1 'polypeptide(L)'
;MIDEAMRNPGTEKIARLALDKRLKVWLRKENPPENVFKELYLQRAGDGLIASQNFPFWTNSLFQILEKAKKVSSSEKTATTLQLSLLNRWVREKKTPEDVATLLKVEVSEPLMKTYVHKFTRKWGNSA
;
A
#
# COMPACT_ATOMS: atom_id res chain seq x y z
N MET A 1 16.58 -7.91 3.43
CA MET A 1 15.88 -6.58 3.48
C MET A 1 14.51 -6.72 4.17
N ILE A 2 13.82 -5.64 4.60
CA ILE A 2 12.49 -5.74 5.28
C ILE A 2 11.50 -6.58 4.46
N ASP A 3 11.53 -6.47 3.13
CA ASP A 3 10.73 -7.30 2.23
C ASP A 3 10.98 -8.80 2.44
N GLU A 4 12.22 -9.25 2.41
CA GLU A 4 12.61 -10.64 2.70
C GLU A 4 12.17 -11.11 4.10
N ALA A 5 12.27 -10.24 5.10
CA ALA A 5 11.81 -10.54 6.46
C ALA A 5 10.28 -10.60 6.58
N MET A 6 9.55 -9.85 5.74
CA MET A 6 8.09 -9.94 5.61
C MET A 6 7.65 -11.24 4.92
N ARG A 7 8.52 -11.85 4.08
CA ARG A 7 8.24 -13.11 3.37
C ARG A 7 8.44 -14.35 4.24
N ASN A 8 9.22 -14.26 5.32
CA ASN A 8 9.49 -15.38 6.21
C ASN A 8 8.53 -15.31 7.43
N PRO A 9 7.63 -16.31 7.63
CA PRO A 9 6.68 -16.33 8.74
C PRO A 9 7.33 -16.16 10.13
N GLY A 10 8.56 -16.64 10.32
CA GLY A 10 9.29 -16.52 11.58
C GLY A 10 9.79 -15.10 11.87
N THR A 11 9.98 -14.27 10.85
CA THR A 11 10.43 -12.87 10.99
C THR A 11 9.36 -11.84 10.67
N GLU A 12 8.21 -12.28 10.16
CA GLU A 12 7.11 -11.48 9.67
C GLU A 12 6.63 -10.44 10.70
N LYS A 13 6.41 -10.86 11.96
CA LYS A 13 6.01 -9.98 13.05
C LYS A 13 7.04 -8.87 13.31
N ILE A 14 8.33 -9.21 13.34
CA ILE A 14 9.41 -8.24 13.56
C ILE A 14 9.51 -7.28 12.37
N ALA A 15 9.35 -7.79 11.15
CA ALA A 15 9.39 -6.99 9.93
C ALA A 15 8.22 -5.99 9.88
N ARG A 16 7.01 -6.38 10.29
CA ARG A 16 5.87 -5.46 10.42
C ARG A 16 6.13 -4.37 11.45
N LEU A 17 6.69 -4.71 12.61
CA LEU A 17 7.06 -3.73 13.62
C LEU A 17 8.13 -2.75 13.12
N ALA A 18 9.11 -3.25 12.37
CA ALA A 18 10.13 -2.41 11.74
C ALA A 18 9.52 -1.47 10.70
N LEU A 19 8.61 -1.96 9.85
CA LEU A 19 7.89 -1.17 8.85
C LEU A 19 7.02 -0.08 9.50
N ASP A 20 6.27 -0.42 10.55
CA ASP A 20 5.45 0.53 11.32
C ASP A 20 6.31 1.63 11.95
N LYS A 21 7.41 1.26 12.63
CA LYS A 21 8.35 2.22 13.20
C LYS A 21 8.94 3.15 12.13
N ARG A 22 9.34 2.60 10.98
CA ARG A 22 9.93 3.37 9.88
C ARG A 22 8.91 4.34 9.27
N LEU A 23 7.68 3.88 9.02
CA LEU A 23 6.59 4.73 8.54
C LEU A 23 6.27 5.86 9.53
N LYS A 24 6.16 5.57 10.82
CA LYS A 24 5.93 6.61 11.86
C LYS A 24 7.02 7.69 11.85
N VAL A 25 8.29 7.30 11.69
CA VAL A 25 9.39 8.26 11.60
C VAL A 25 9.24 9.14 10.36
N TRP A 26 8.93 8.56 9.20
CA TRP A 26 8.76 9.30 7.96
C TRP A 26 7.53 10.22 7.97
N LEU A 27 6.41 9.74 8.50
CA LEU A 27 5.18 10.52 8.64
C LEU A 27 5.39 11.71 9.57
N ARG A 28 6.09 11.52 10.71
CA ARG A 28 6.44 12.62 11.63
C ARG A 28 7.38 13.65 11.00
N LYS A 29 8.25 13.21 10.10
CA LYS A 29 9.16 14.10 9.35
C LYS A 29 8.47 14.74 8.12
N GLU A 30 7.17 14.52 7.94
CA GLU A 30 6.41 14.99 6.79
C GLU A 30 7.07 14.63 5.45
N ASN A 31 7.73 13.46 5.41
CA ASN A 31 8.41 13.03 4.20
C ASN A 31 7.40 12.95 3.05
N PRO A 32 7.74 13.51 1.87
CA PRO A 32 6.86 13.44 0.70
C PRO A 32 6.47 11.99 0.40
N PRO A 33 5.19 11.72 0.11
CA PRO A 33 4.72 10.39 -0.25
C PRO A 33 5.54 9.71 -1.35
N GLU A 34 6.05 10.48 -2.32
CA GLU A 34 6.91 10.02 -3.40
C GLU A 34 8.26 9.52 -2.88
N ASN A 35 8.83 10.17 -1.88
CA ASN A 35 10.09 9.75 -1.25
C ASN A 35 9.88 8.51 -0.40
N VAL A 36 8.78 8.46 0.37
CA VAL A 36 8.39 7.25 1.11
C VAL A 36 8.19 6.09 0.13
N PHE A 37 7.60 6.34 -1.04
CA PHE A 37 7.39 5.33 -2.07
C PHE A 37 8.70 4.79 -2.67
N LYS A 38 9.66 5.68 -2.95
CA LYS A 38 11.01 5.30 -3.40
C LYS A 38 11.73 4.47 -2.33
N GLU A 39 11.66 4.90 -1.07
CA GLU A 39 12.29 4.26 0.09
C GLU A 39 11.64 2.94 0.51
N LEU A 40 10.35 2.78 0.23
CA LEU A 40 9.63 1.51 0.35
C LEU A 40 9.96 0.54 -0.80
N TYR A 41 10.94 0.89 -1.66
CA TYR A 41 11.46 0.04 -2.74
C TYR A 41 10.43 -0.37 -3.80
N LEU A 42 9.35 0.38 -3.97
CA LEU A 42 8.32 0.08 -4.94
C LEU A 42 8.74 0.37 -6.40
N GLN A 43 9.82 1.12 -6.64
CA GLN A 43 10.37 1.38 -7.98
C GLN A 43 11.37 0.32 -8.46
N ARG A 44 12.19 -0.24 -7.55
CA ARG A 44 13.25 -1.22 -7.89
C ARG A 44 12.75 -2.66 -7.92
N ALA A 45 11.58 -2.89 -7.31
CA ALA A 45 10.80 -4.10 -7.36
C ALA A 45 10.69 -4.75 -8.75
N GLY A 46 10.65 -3.94 -9.82
CA GLY A 46 10.30 -4.43 -11.16
C GLY A 46 9.05 -5.31 -11.13
N ASP A 47 8.91 -6.17 -12.13
CA ASP A 47 7.87 -7.20 -12.14
C ASP A 47 8.03 -8.21 -11.00
N GLY A 48 9.22 -8.33 -10.38
CA GLY A 48 9.55 -9.34 -9.38
C GLY A 48 8.87 -9.17 -8.02
N LEU A 49 8.56 -7.95 -7.56
CA LEU A 49 7.78 -7.76 -6.33
C LEU A 49 6.30 -8.06 -6.59
N ILE A 50 5.74 -7.64 -7.74
CA ILE A 50 4.35 -7.88 -8.12
C ILE A 50 4.14 -9.37 -8.42
N ALA A 51 5.15 -10.05 -8.99
CA ALA A 51 5.17 -11.48 -9.24
C ALA A 51 5.53 -12.30 -7.99
N SER A 52 5.94 -11.65 -6.88
CA SER A 52 6.21 -12.37 -5.65
C SER A 52 4.90 -12.85 -5.03
N GLN A 53 4.84 -14.14 -4.66
CA GLN A 53 3.69 -14.76 -4.01
C GLN A 53 3.25 -14.03 -2.72
N ASN A 54 4.13 -13.21 -2.14
CA ASN A 54 3.91 -12.46 -0.91
C ASN A 54 3.52 -10.98 -1.14
N PHE A 55 3.37 -10.53 -2.38
CA PHE A 55 2.90 -9.18 -2.72
C PHE A 55 1.56 -8.81 -2.06
N PRO A 56 0.53 -9.69 -2.05
CA PRO A 56 -0.74 -9.39 -1.38
C PRO A 56 -0.54 -9.18 0.13
N PHE A 57 0.32 -10.01 0.72
CA PHE A 57 0.59 -9.99 2.14
C PHE A 57 1.29 -8.69 2.59
N TRP A 58 2.33 -8.29 1.87
CA TRP A 58 3.05 -7.05 2.13
C TRP A 58 2.14 -5.83 1.94
N THR A 59 1.37 -5.83 0.84
CA THR A 59 0.43 -4.76 0.50
C THR A 59 -0.61 -4.56 1.59
N ASN A 60 -1.31 -5.64 2.00
CA ASN A 60 -2.29 -5.57 3.07
C ASN A 60 -1.67 -5.03 4.37
N SER A 61 -0.47 -5.49 4.73
CA SER A 61 0.23 -5.02 5.94
C SER A 61 0.49 -3.51 5.91
N LEU A 62 0.92 -2.99 4.75
CA LEU A 62 1.15 -1.56 4.56
C LEU A 62 -0.15 -0.76 4.71
N PHE A 63 -1.23 -1.19 4.07
CA PHE A 63 -2.53 -0.51 4.16
C PHE A 63 -3.06 -0.50 5.60
N GLN A 64 -2.92 -1.59 6.36
CA GLN A 64 -3.30 -1.62 7.79
C GLN A 64 -2.50 -0.62 8.63
N ILE A 65 -1.19 -0.50 8.40
CA ILE A 65 -0.36 0.48 9.10
C ILE A 65 -0.79 1.91 8.74
N LEU A 66 -1.07 2.18 7.48
CA LEU A 66 -1.54 3.50 7.03
C LEU A 66 -2.94 3.84 7.57
N GLU A 67 -3.86 2.88 7.67
CA GLU A 67 -5.16 3.08 8.33
C GLU A 67 -5.00 3.45 9.81
N LYS A 68 -4.06 2.80 10.52
CA LYS A 68 -3.74 3.18 11.90
C LYS A 68 -3.14 4.58 11.97
N ALA A 69 -2.27 4.93 11.04
CA ALA A 69 -1.66 6.26 10.97
C ALA A 69 -2.67 7.37 10.63
N LYS A 70 -3.74 7.07 9.89
CA LYS A 70 -4.83 8.02 9.65
C LYS A 70 -5.56 8.45 10.91
N LYS A 71 -5.62 7.57 11.91
CA LYS A 71 -6.21 7.88 13.22
C LYS A 71 -5.34 8.81 14.08
N VAL A 72 -4.12 9.11 13.65
CA VAL A 72 -3.20 10.03 14.31
C VAL A 72 -3.18 11.34 13.52
N SER A 73 -3.69 12.42 14.11
CA SER A 73 -3.94 13.70 13.43
C SER A 73 -2.73 14.28 12.71
N SER A 74 -1.53 14.17 13.29
CA SER A 74 -0.28 14.68 12.69
C SER A 74 0.18 13.87 11.47
N SER A 75 -0.31 12.66 11.26
CA SER A 75 0.05 11.80 10.13
C SER A 75 -1.08 11.52 9.15
N GLU A 76 -2.29 12.02 9.42
CA GLU A 76 -3.49 11.73 8.63
C GLU A 76 -3.35 12.07 7.15
N LYS A 77 -2.91 13.30 6.87
CA LYS A 77 -2.75 13.79 5.49
C LYS A 77 -1.75 12.93 4.71
N THR A 78 -0.57 12.70 5.28
CA THR A 78 0.48 11.92 4.60
C THR A 78 0.09 10.45 4.43
N ALA A 79 -0.56 9.85 5.44
CA ALA A 79 -1.04 8.48 5.35
C ALA A 79 -2.14 8.32 4.29
N THR A 80 -3.07 9.27 4.22
CA THR A 80 -4.12 9.31 3.19
C THR A 80 -3.52 9.49 1.79
N THR A 81 -2.56 10.41 1.62
CA THR A 81 -1.90 10.60 0.32
C THR A 81 -1.13 9.36 -0.12
N LEU A 82 -0.47 8.65 0.81
CA LEU A 82 0.20 7.39 0.52
C LEU A 82 -0.77 6.30 0.06
N GLN A 83 -1.90 6.12 0.75
CA GLN A 83 -2.95 5.19 0.31
C GLN A 83 -3.47 5.53 -1.08
N LEU A 84 -3.80 6.80 -1.33
CA LEU A 84 -4.28 7.26 -2.63
C LEU A 84 -3.23 7.05 -3.73
N SER A 85 -1.94 7.23 -3.42
CA SER A 85 -0.84 7.00 -4.37
C SER A 85 -0.72 5.53 -4.76
N LEU A 86 -0.88 4.60 -3.80
CA LEU A 86 -0.92 3.16 -4.07
C LEU A 86 -2.11 2.78 -4.97
N LEU A 87 -3.31 3.28 -4.65
CA LEU A 87 -4.50 3.06 -5.48
C LEU A 87 -4.32 3.64 -6.89
N ASN A 88 -3.82 4.87 -7.02
CA ASN A 88 -3.58 5.52 -8.30
C ASN A 88 -2.56 4.76 -9.14
N ARG A 89 -1.56 4.12 -8.52
CA ARG A 89 -0.61 3.26 -9.21
C ARG A 89 -1.29 2.02 -9.77
N TRP A 90 -2.07 1.29 -8.99
CA TRP A 90 -2.79 0.12 -9.49
C TRP A 90 -3.77 0.45 -10.62
N VAL A 91 -4.40 1.63 -10.55
CA VAL A 91 -5.19 2.17 -11.67
C VAL A 91 -4.32 2.40 -12.92
N ARG A 92 -3.06 2.87 -12.80
CA ARG A 92 -2.13 3.01 -13.94
C ARG A 92 -1.68 1.66 -14.48
N GLU A 93 -1.46 0.68 -13.61
CA GLU A 93 -1.12 -0.71 -13.95
C GLU A 93 -2.31 -1.53 -14.46
N LYS A 94 -3.52 -0.94 -14.54
CA LYS A 94 -4.77 -1.59 -14.97
C LYS A 94 -5.14 -2.84 -14.15
N LYS A 95 -4.79 -2.90 -12.86
CA LYS A 95 -5.28 -3.98 -11.99
C LYS A 95 -6.79 -3.90 -11.85
N THR A 96 -7.48 -5.01 -12.07
CA THR A 96 -8.95 -5.02 -11.99
C THR A 96 -9.42 -4.76 -10.54
N PRO A 97 -10.64 -4.26 -10.33
CA PRO A 97 -11.22 -4.20 -8.98
C PRO A 97 -11.16 -5.54 -8.25
N GLU A 98 -11.34 -6.65 -8.96
CA GLU A 98 -11.25 -8.01 -8.44
C GLU A 98 -9.83 -8.31 -7.95
N ASP A 99 -8.80 -8.02 -8.76
CA ASP A 99 -7.40 -8.18 -8.35
C ASP A 99 -7.10 -7.37 -7.09
N VAL A 100 -7.53 -6.12 -7.04
CA VAL A 100 -7.27 -5.25 -5.88
C VAL A 100 -8.03 -5.70 -4.64
N ALA A 101 -9.24 -6.23 -4.79
CA ALA A 101 -9.99 -6.82 -3.67
C ALA A 101 -9.23 -8.00 -3.06
N THR A 102 -8.62 -8.87 -3.89
CA THR A 102 -7.80 -9.99 -3.39
C THR A 102 -6.54 -9.52 -2.66
N LEU A 103 -5.98 -8.37 -3.05
CA LEU A 103 -4.79 -7.79 -2.41
C LEU A 103 -5.09 -7.17 -1.05
N LEU A 104 -6.23 -6.48 -0.90
CA LEU A 104 -6.54 -5.70 0.30
C LEU A 104 -7.08 -6.55 1.46
N LYS A 105 -7.62 -7.75 1.20
CA LYS A 105 -8.37 -8.57 2.16
C LYS A 105 -9.56 -7.80 2.80
N VAL A 106 -10.49 -8.53 3.42
CA VAL A 106 -11.81 -7.99 3.81
C VAL A 106 -11.74 -6.88 4.87
N GLU A 107 -10.84 -6.97 5.85
CA GLU A 107 -10.77 -6.02 6.99
C GLU A 107 -10.43 -4.57 6.60
N VAL A 108 -9.70 -4.38 5.49
CA VAL A 108 -9.26 -3.07 5.01
C VAL A 108 -10.16 -2.57 3.86
N SER A 109 -11.05 -3.43 3.37
CA SER A 109 -11.53 -3.37 1.99
C SER A 109 -12.60 -2.33 1.73
N GLU A 110 -13.66 -2.19 2.55
CA GLU A 110 -14.89 -1.56 2.04
C GLU A 110 -14.74 -0.09 1.58
N PRO A 111 -14.23 0.87 2.39
CA PRO A 111 -14.11 2.26 1.95
C PRO A 111 -13.05 2.47 0.87
N LEU A 112 -11.96 1.71 0.94
CA LEU A 112 -10.85 1.78 -0.02
C LEU A 112 -11.24 1.17 -1.36
N MET A 113 -11.98 0.05 -1.37
CA MET A 113 -12.49 -0.57 -2.59
C MET A 113 -13.51 0.31 -3.29
N LYS A 114 -14.42 0.97 -2.57
CA LYS A 114 -15.32 1.97 -3.17
C LYS A 114 -14.54 3.09 -3.85
N THR A 115 -13.51 3.61 -3.17
CA THR A 115 -12.63 4.65 -3.74
C THR A 115 -11.88 4.13 -4.97
N TYR A 116 -11.40 2.89 -4.93
CA TYR A 116 -10.66 2.27 -6.03
C TYR A 116 -11.54 2.06 -7.26
N VAL A 117 -12.71 1.44 -7.09
CA VAL A 117 -13.69 1.21 -8.17
C VAL A 117 -14.04 2.52 -8.86
N HIS A 118 -14.37 3.57 -8.09
CA HIS A 118 -14.67 4.88 -8.65
C HIS A 118 -13.51 5.45 -9.50
N LYS A 119 -12.27 5.37 -9.00
CA LYS A 119 -11.07 5.83 -9.75
C LYS A 119 -10.81 5.01 -11.00
N PHE A 120 -10.97 3.68 -10.91
CA PHE A 120 -10.75 2.76 -12.01
C PHE A 120 -11.77 3.00 -13.13
N THR A 121 -13.07 3.03 -12.79
CA THR A 121 -14.15 3.31 -13.75
C THR A 121 -14.01 4.70 -14.37
N ARG A 122 -13.64 5.73 -13.60
CA ARG A 122 -13.41 7.07 -14.15
C ARG A 122 -12.31 7.09 -15.22
N LYS A 123 -11.26 6.27 -15.06
CA LYS A 123 -10.12 6.25 -15.98
C LYS A 123 -10.31 5.31 -17.18
N TRP A 124 -10.98 4.18 -16.99
CA TRP A 124 -11.05 3.08 -17.97
C TRP A 124 -12.48 2.68 -18.35
N GLY A 125 -13.52 3.24 -17.72
CA GLY A 125 -14.92 2.85 -17.90
C GLY A 125 -15.55 3.23 -19.24
N ASN A 126 -14.86 4.04 -20.06
CA ASN A 126 -15.28 4.39 -21.42
C ASN A 126 -14.44 3.68 -22.50
N SER A 127 -13.84 2.54 -22.19
CA SER A 127 -13.04 1.73 -23.15
C SER A 127 -13.78 0.48 -23.65
N ALA A 128 -15.10 0.59 -23.85
CA ALA A 128 -15.93 -0.41 -24.52
C ALA A 128 -16.24 0.04 -25.95
#